data_AF-A0A1Z4LUI6-F1
#
_entry.id   AF-A0A1Z4LUI6-F1
#
_cell.length_a   1.000
_cell.length_b   1.000
_cell.length_c   1.000
_cell.angle_alpha   90.00
_cell.angle_beta   90.00
_cell.angle_gamma   90.00
#
_symmetry.space_group_name_H-M   'P 1'
#
loop_
_entity.id
_entity.type
_entity.pdbx_description
1 polymer ?
#
loop_
_entity_poly.entity_id
_entity_poly.type
_entity_poly.pdbx_seq_one_letter_code
_entity_poly.pdbx_strand_id
1 'polypeptide(L)'
;MADRNPNTTPEIEKKTSNSQSSVSINADATAVRDGEDGTDSVNGSNGNTTSEDETNPITDLTNSAPQEDVSEARRTESEAQQSLISISSINNGSFEGNPPEPGDDRGTFDNFRTIGDTSIETEDIGIAPTDAESQALITTGFSDSGGSVEESDLSEFLGLTSGSLDTLLDGNATEGSGIKQTFTAQAGDIIEFDYTLLTNEATPTQTFNDSAFFSLGKSSDDSSGSKFALEIADTSDPTFSDKSVEGYLEATDTKTIKVAISEAGTYELGFGIVDLSDSIVDSGILVDDVKLISTGVGPFSPSVEGTQTETDGAITSDVDFTFGNNGFEPASGSSNPAQ
;
A
#
# COMPACT_ATOMS: atom_id res chain seq x y z
N MET A 1 -28.94 5.55 63.94
CA MET A 1 -28.45 4.16 63.80
C MET A 1 -29.36 3.49 62.80
N ALA A 2 -28.98 3.54 61.53
CA ALA A 2 -29.79 3.06 60.42
C ALA A 2 -29.04 1.92 59.74
N ASP A 3 -29.71 0.79 59.64
CA ASP A 3 -29.38 -0.35 58.78
C ASP A 3 -29.10 0.08 57.34
N ARG A 4 -28.11 -0.56 56.72
CA ARG A 4 -28.12 -1.00 55.31
C ARG A 4 -26.85 -1.81 55.00
N ASN A 5 -27.03 -3.12 54.83
CA ASN A 5 -26.29 -3.92 53.87
C ASN A 5 -27.25 -4.13 52.68
N PRO A 6 -26.79 -4.08 51.42
CA PRO A 6 -26.56 -5.37 50.77
C PRO A 6 -25.36 -5.42 49.82
N ASN A 7 -24.59 -6.48 50.03
CA ASN A 7 -23.79 -7.23 49.08
C ASN A 7 -24.67 -7.81 47.96
N THR A 8 -24.43 -7.45 46.70
CA THR A 8 -24.84 -8.24 45.52
C THR A 8 -23.88 -7.97 44.36
N THR A 9 -22.95 -8.89 44.14
CA THR A 9 -22.17 -9.08 42.91
C THR A 9 -23.07 -9.74 41.85
N PRO A 10 -23.10 -9.26 40.59
CA PRO A 10 -23.72 -10.01 39.51
C PRO A 10 -22.73 -11.01 38.89
N GLU A 11 -23.10 -12.28 38.95
CA GLU A 11 -22.49 -13.42 38.28
C GLU A 11 -22.97 -13.43 36.83
N ILE A 12 -22.07 -13.26 35.85
CA ILE A 12 -22.41 -13.38 34.42
C ILE A 12 -22.11 -14.82 33.97
N GLU A 13 -23.16 -15.57 33.68
CA GLU A 13 -23.11 -16.90 33.07
C GLU A 13 -22.57 -16.81 31.64
N LYS A 14 -21.38 -17.39 31.40
CA LYS A 14 -20.88 -17.73 30.05
C LYS A 14 -21.74 -18.85 29.47
N LYS A 15 -22.58 -18.54 28.47
CA LYS A 15 -23.16 -19.54 27.57
C LYS A 15 -22.18 -19.83 26.43
N THR A 16 -21.51 -20.97 26.52
CA THR A 16 -20.78 -21.58 25.40
C THR A 16 -21.77 -22.34 24.52
N SER A 17 -21.95 -21.89 23.27
CA SER A 17 -22.62 -22.69 22.24
C SER A 17 -21.56 -23.25 21.29
N ASN A 18 -21.27 -24.53 21.51
CA ASN A 18 -20.40 -25.37 20.71
C ASN A 18 -21.20 -25.89 19.49
N SER A 19 -20.74 -25.61 18.27
CA SER A 19 -21.18 -26.33 17.08
C SER A 19 -20.01 -26.53 16.13
N GLN A 20 -19.27 -27.61 16.39
CA GLN A 20 -18.42 -28.26 15.40
C GLN A 20 -19.29 -28.83 14.26
N SER A 21 -18.94 -28.53 13.02
CA SER A 21 -19.23 -29.40 11.88
C SER A 21 -17.99 -29.53 11.03
N SER A 22 -17.24 -30.60 11.30
CA SER A 22 -16.21 -31.14 10.43
C SER A 22 -16.88 -31.90 9.29
N VAL A 23 -16.64 -31.50 8.05
CA VAL A 23 -16.86 -32.35 6.88
C VAL A 23 -15.49 -32.69 6.30
N SER A 24 -15.03 -33.88 6.64
CA SER A 24 -13.88 -34.54 6.03
C SER A 24 -14.35 -35.26 4.77
N ILE A 25 -13.69 -35.01 3.63
CA ILE A 25 -13.81 -35.88 2.46
C ILE A 25 -12.39 -36.30 2.05
N ASN A 26 -12.08 -37.56 2.32
CA ASN A 26 -10.90 -38.27 1.81
C ASN A 26 -11.42 -39.58 1.21
N ALA A 27 -11.09 -39.83 -0.06
CA ALA A 27 -10.82 -41.13 -0.71
C ALA A 27 -10.91 -40.93 -2.24
N ASP A 28 -9.84 -41.06 -3.02
CA ASP A 28 -9.03 -42.24 -3.35
C ASP A 28 -9.42 -42.84 -4.73
N ALA A 29 -8.41 -43.45 -5.36
CA ALA A 29 -8.44 -44.43 -6.45
C ALA A 29 -8.11 -43.97 -7.89
N THR A 30 -6.80 -43.92 -8.15
CA THR A 30 -6.06 -44.65 -9.20
C THR A 30 -6.82 -45.46 -10.29
N ALA A 31 -6.39 -45.30 -11.55
CA ALA A 31 -6.20 -46.35 -12.58
C ALA A 31 -5.48 -45.73 -13.80
N VAL A 32 -4.20 -46.01 -14.06
CA VAL A 32 -3.67 -47.11 -14.92
C VAL A 32 -4.25 -47.11 -16.33
N ARG A 33 -3.40 -46.82 -17.34
CA ARG A 33 -3.25 -47.67 -18.54
C ARG A 33 -2.00 -47.34 -19.36
N ASP A 34 -1.29 -48.42 -19.64
CA ASP A 34 -0.09 -48.61 -20.48
C ASP A 34 -0.32 -48.43 -21.99
N GLY A 35 0.79 -48.40 -22.73
CA GLY A 35 0.92 -48.91 -24.10
C GLY A 35 1.37 -47.83 -25.10
N GLU A 36 2.65 -47.70 -25.43
CA GLU A 36 3.48 -48.54 -26.34
C GLU A 36 3.54 -47.98 -27.78
N ASP A 37 4.74 -48.16 -28.36
CA ASP A 37 5.09 -48.17 -29.79
C ASP A 37 5.16 -46.80 -30.51
N GLY A 38 6.23 -46.40 -31.20
CA GLY A 38 7.29 -47.15 -31.87
C GLY A 38 7.28 -46.85 -33.38
N THR A 39 8.47 -46.78 -33.98
CA THR A 39 8.79 -46.63 -35.43
C THR A 39 8.77 -45.19 -35.99
N ASP A 40 9.83 -44.60 -36.57
CA ASP A 40 10.92 -44.98 -37.50
C ASP A 40 10.64 -44.61 -38.98
N SER A 41 11.72 -44.23 -39.67
CA SER A 41 11.91 -43.99 -41.12
C SER A 41 11.48 -42.62 -41.70
N VAL A 42 12.37 -41.75 -42.21
CA VAL A 42 13.39 -41.82 -43.29
C VAL A 42 12.84 -41.44 -44.68
N ASN A 43 13.59 -40.52 -45.32
CA ASN A 43 13.80 -40.27 -46.76
C ASN A 43 12.86 -39.36 -47.56
N GLY A 44 13.50 -38.51 -48.38
CA GLY A 44 12.85 -37.81 -49.49
C GLY A 44 13.66 -36.71 -50.18
N SER A 45 14.85 -37.04 -50.71
CA SER A 45 15.62 -36.22 -51.66
C SER A 45 14.91 -36.08 -53.03
N ASN A 46 15.14 -34.94 -53.71
CA ASN A 46 15.28 -34.69 -55.17
C ASN A 46 14.64 -33.34 -55.53
N GLY A 47 15.18 -32.45 -56.37
CA GLY A 47 16.34 -32.47 -57.25
C GLY A 47 16.20 -31.36 -58.29
N ASN A 48 17.27 -30.58 -58.47
CA ASN A 48 17.83 -30.03 -59.71
C ASN A 48 16.90 -29.73 -60.92
N THR A 49 16.92 -28.48 -61.43
CA THR A 49 17.33 -28.19 -62.84
C THR A 49 17.67 -26.70 -63.04
N THR A 50 18.80 -26.50 -63.70
CA THR A 50 19.37 -25.30 -64.34
C THR A 50 18.68 -24.89 -65.65
N SER A 51 18.66 -23.60 -65.99
CA SER A 51 19.15 -23.11 -67.31
C SER A 51 19.24 -21.57 -67.38
N GLU A 52 20.27 -21.13 -68.08
CA GLU A 52 20.72 -19.78 -68.42
C GLU A 52 19.78 -19.04 -69.40
N ASP A 53 19.77 -17.70 -69.40
CA ASP A 53 20.31 -16.84 -70.49
C ASP A 53 19.75 -15.40 -70.42
N GLU A 54 20.57 -14.46 -70.88
CA GLU A 54 20.56 -13.02 -70.70
C GLU A 54 19.38 -12.25 -71.35
N THR A 55 19.03 -11.08 -70.78
CA THR A 55 19.14 -9.75 -71.43
C THR A 55 18.56 -8.64 -70.55
N ASN A 56 19.36 -7.58 -70.38
CA ASN A 56 19.02 -6.30 -69.73
C ASN A 56 17.92 -5.55 -70.53
N PRO A 57 17.08 -4.68 -69.94
CA PRO A 57 17.60 -3.36 -69.55
C PRO A 57 17.04 -2.77 -68.25
N ILE A 58 17.90 -1.94 -67.67
CA ILE A 58 17.65 -0.92 -66.65
C ILE A 58 16.32 -0.19 -66.88
N THR A 59 15.40 -0.31 -65.92
CA THR A 59 14.30 0.65 -65.73
C THR A 59 14.18 1.03 -64.26
N ASP A 60 14.54 2.28 -64.00
CA ASP A 60 13.80 3.22 -63.16
C ASP A 60 13.65 2.90 -61.66
N LEU A 61 14.59 3.45 -60.89
CA LEU A 61 14.47 3.68 -59.45
C LEU A 61 13.36 4.70 -59.19
N THR A 62 12.11 4.24 -59.04
CA THR A 62 11.12 4.98 -58.26
C THR A 62 10.93 4.29 -56.92
N ASN A 63 11.58 4.91 -55.94
CA ASN A 63 11.48 4.62 -54.53
C ASN A 63 10.02 4.88 -54.09
N SER A 64 9.18 3.84 -54.06
CA SER A 64 7.92 3.84 -53.31
C SER A 64 8.01 2.76 -52.25
N ALA A 65 8.76 3.07 -51.19
CA ALA A 65 8.49 2.47 -49.90
C ALA A 65 7.02 2.75 -49.56
N PRO A 66 6.27 1.78 -49.00
CA PRO A 66 4.97 2.07 -48.43
C PRO A 66 5.17 3.19 -47.41
N GLN A 67 4.48 4.31 -47.59
CA GLN A 67 4.25 5.25 -46.50
C GLN A 67 3.39 4.46 -45.49
N GLU A 68 4.03 3.72 -44.58
CA GLU A 68 3.35 3.33 -43.36
C GLU A 68 2.81 4.60 -42.74
N ASP A 69 1.52 4.54 -42.43
CA ASP A 69 0.77 5.66 -41.91
C ASP A 69 1.34 6.07 -40.55
N VAL A 70 2.27 7.02 -40.58
CA VAL A 70 2.95 7.57 -39.41
C VAL A 70 1.95 8.17 -38.40
N SER A 71 0.70 8.39 -38.82
CA SER A 71 -0.37 8.87 -37.94
C SER A 71 -0.95 7.77 -37.06
N GLU A 72 -0.93 6.51 -37.50
CA GLU A 72 -1.38 5.36 -36.71
C GLU A 72 -0.37 5.01 -35.62
N ALA A 73 0.94 4.96 -35.96
CA ALA A 73 2.01 4.74 -34.99
C ALA A 73 2.06 5.84 -33.91
N ARG A 74 1.87 7.13 -34.28
CA ARG A 74 1.80 8.24 -33.32
C ARG A 74 0.56 8.21 -32.43
N ARG A 75 -0.55 7.66 -32.92
CA ARG A 75 -1.76 7.46 -32.10
C ARG A 75 -1.54 6.37 -31.06
N THR A 76 -0.93 5.25 -31.44
CA THR A 76 -0.62 4.15 -30.51
C THR A 76 0.38 4.57 -29.44
N GLU A 77 1.39 5.38 -29.78
CA GLU A 77 2.34 5.96 -28.81
C GLU A 77 1.66 6.95 -27.86
N SER A 78 0.75 7.80 -28.35
CA SER A 78 0.00 8.75 -27.51
C SER A 78 -0.99 8.07 -26.58
N GLU A 79 -1.63 6.98 -27.00
CA GLU A 79 -2.56 6.19 -26.19
C GLU A 79 -1.81 5.34 -25.15
N ALA A 80 -0.65 4.77 -25.52
CA ALA A 80 0.23 4.09 -24.56
C ALA A 80 0.81 5.07 -23.53
N GLN A 81 1.18 6.29 -23.93
CA GLN A 81 1.62 7.33 -22.98
C GLN A 81 0.49 7.81 -22.07
N GLN A 82 -0.74 8.01 -22.58
CA GLN A 82 -1.90 8.33 -21.72
C GLN A 82 -2.29 7.17 -20.78
N SER A 83 -2.11 5.93 -21.22
CA SER A 83 -2.30 4.73 -20.38
C SER A 83 -1.22 4.60 -19.31
N LEU A 84 0.03 5.03 -19.58
CA LEU A 84 1.13 5.03 -18.60
C LEU A 84 1.04 6.20 -17.60
N ILE A 85 0.41 7.31 -17.98
CA ILE A 85 0.15 8.44 -17.07
C ILE A 85 -0.95 8.11 -16.04
N SER A 86 -1.84 7.13 -16.33
CA SER A 86 -2.93 6.72 -15.41
C SER A 86 -2.48 5.82 -14.25
N ILE A 87 -1.21 5.43 -14.16
CA ILE A 87 -0.66 4.61 -13.07
C ILE A 87 0.42 5.34 -12.26
N SER A 88 0.83 6.54 -12.68
CA SER A 88 1.76 7.41 -11.96
C SER A 88 1.03 8.33 -10.98
N SER A 89 0.09 7.78 -10.21
CA SER A 89 -0.64 8.49 -9.16
C SER A 89 -1.10 7.52 -8.08
N ILE A 90 -1.09 8.00 -6.85
CA ILE A 90 -1.93 7.41 -5.80
C ILE A 90 -3.37 7.79 -6.16
N ASN A 91 -4.23 6.80 -6.29
CA ASN A 91 -5.63 7.00 -6.64
C ASN A 91 -6.47 6.98 -5.38
N ASN A 92 -7.46 7.88 -5.33
CA ASN A 92 -8.38 7.97 -4.20
C ASN A 92 -7.69 8.22 -2.84
N GLY A 93 -6.67 9.08 -2.83
CA GLY A 93 -5.89 9.40 -1.63
C GLY A 93 -6.64 10.15 -0.53
N SER A 94 -7.73 10.83 -0.90
CA SER A 94 -8.69 11.48 -0.01
C SER A 94 -9.91 10.60 0.29
N PHE A 95 -9.87 9.33 -0.11
CA PHE A 95 -10.89 8.31 0.17
C PHE A 95 -12.31 8.66 -0.28
N GLU A 96 -12.48 9.54 -1.25
CA GLU A 96 -13.76 9.94 -1.81
C GLU A 96 -14.39 8.89 -2.73
N GLY A 97 -15.71 8.88 -2.80
CA GLY A 97 -16.42 8.11 -3.83
C GLY A 97 -17.89 7.94 -3.55
N ASN A 98 -18.54 7.12 -4.39
CA ASN A 98 -19.93 6.76 -4.15
C ASN A 98 -19.94 5.50 -3.29
N PRO A 99 -20.42 5.57 -2.03
CA PRO A 99 -20.50 4.39 -1.20
C PRO A 99 -21.47 3.37 -1.81
N PRO A 100 -21.31 2.08 -1.47
CA PRO A 100 -22.11 1.01 -2.04
C PRO A 100 -23.60 1.08 -1.67
N GLU A 101 -23.96 1.83 -0.62
CA GLU A 101 -25.33 1.98 -0.15
C GLU A 101 -25.92 3.38 -0.46
N PRO A 102 -27.08 3.47 -1.12
CA PRO A 102 -27.72 4.76 -1.42
C PRO A 102 -28.09 5.53 -0.14
N GLY A 103 -27.50 6.72 0.03
CA GLY A 103 -27.76 7.60 1.17
C GLY A 103 -26.72 7.54 2.27
N ASP A 104 -25.71 6.68 2.13
CA ASP A 104 -24.41 6.88 2.75
C ASP A 104 -23.70 7.98 1.92
N ASP A 105 -23.10 8.95 2.60
CA ASP A 105 -22.28 10.01 2.02
C ASP A 105 -20.81 9.89 2.43
N ARG A 106 -20.46 8.84 3.18
CA ARG A 106 -19.07 8.49 3.46
C ARG A 106 -18.40 7.99 2.18
N GLY A 107 -17.11 8.26 2.06
CA GLY A 107 -16.31 7.84 0.92
C GLY A 107 -16.09 6.32 0.80
N THR A 108 -15.01 5.91 0.13
CA THR A 108 -14.72 4.50 -0.18
C THR A 108 -13.23 4.20 -0.15
N PHE A 109 -12.89 2.93 0.12
CA PHE A 109 -11.56 2.38 -0.08
C PHE A 109 -11.27 2.01 -1.54
N ASP A 110 -11.93 2.60 -2.55
CA ASP A 110 -11.64 2.30 -3.95
C ASP A 110 -10.13 2.45 -4.23
N ASN A 111 -9.52 1.44 -4.85
CA ASN A 111 -8.07 1.29 -5.10
C ASN A 111 -7.19 0.99 -3.87
N PHE A 112 -7.75 1.04 -2.67
CA PHE A 112 -7.14 0.47 -1.48
C PHE A 112 -7.67 -0.95 -1.24
N ARG A 113 -6.79 -1.81 -0.77
CA ARG A 113 -7.16 -3.07 -0.13
C ARG A 113 -7.14 -2.83 1.36
N THR A 114 -7.99 -3.54 2.10
CA THR A 114 -8.04 -3.47 3.57
C THR A 114 -7.89 -4.86 4.19
N ILE A 115 -7.45 -4.88 5.44
CA ILE A 115 -7.48 -6.03 6.35
C ILE A 115 -7.74 -5.54 7.78
N GLY A 116 -8.42 -6.34 8.59
CA GLY A 116 -8.80 -5.96 9.95
C GLY A 116 -9.97 -4.97 9.98
N ASP A 117 -10.03 -4.17 11.05
CA ASP A 117 -11.04 -3.15 11.28
C ASP A 117 -10.63 -1.81 10.65
N THR A 118 -11.37 -1.44 9.61
CA THR A 118 -11.14 -0.22 8.83
C THR A 118 -12.48 0.39 8.43
N SER A 119 -12.58 1.71 8.49
CA SER A 119 -13.77 2.46 8.07
C SER A 119 -13.38 3.76 7.36
N ILE A 120 -14.35 4.34 6.65
CA ILE A 120 -14.23 5.70 6.14
C ILE A 120 -15.06 6.60 7.04
N GLU A 121 -14.42 7.66 7.51
CA GLU A 121 -14.98 8.65 8.43
C GLU A 121 -14.99 10.03 7.77
N THR A 122 -15.81 10.91 8.29
CA THR A 122 -15.89 12.32 7.86
C THR A 122 -15.51 13.23 9.04
N GLU A 123 -15.78 14.54 8.95
CA GLU A 123 -15.64 15.44 10.10
C GLU A 123 -16.52 15.05 11.32
N ASP A 124 -17.54 14.20 11.12
CA ASP A 124 -18.47 13.78 12.16
C ASP A 124 -17.79 12.98 13.29
N ILE A 125 -16.67 12.31 13.00
CA ILE A 125 -15.87 11.64 14.05
C ILE A 125 -15.21 12.66 15.00
N GLY A 126 -15.21 13.96 14.68
CA GLY A 126 -14.67 15.02 15.53
C GLY A 126 -13.29 15.54 15.12
N ILE A 127 -12.70 14.99 14.06
CA ILE A 127 -11.49 15.51 13.40
C ILE A 127 -11.84 15.67 11.92
N ALA A 128 -11.70 16.89 11.40
CA ALA A 128 -11.98 17.16 10.00
C ALA A 128 -10.87 16.57 9.10
N PRO A 129 -11.23 15.93 7.97
CA PRO A 129 -10.30 15.58 6.90
C PRO A 129 -9.47 16.80 6.45
N THR A 130 -8.23 16.56 6.04
CA THR A 130 -7.31 17.57 5.52
C THR A 130 -7.44 17.74 4.01
N ASP A 131 -7.95 16.75 3.28
CA ASP A 131 -8.38 16.85 1.88
C ASP A 131 -9.81 16.36 1.69
N ALA A 132 -10.60 17.13 0.94
CA ALA A 132 -12.03 16.86 0.69
C ALA A 132 -12.87 16.61 1.97
N GLU A 133 -13.67 15.54 2.02
CA GLU A 133 -14.72 15.31 3.02
C GLU A 133 -14.62 13.96 3.74
N SER A 134 -13.74 13.06 3.30
CA SER A 134 -13.55 11.70 3.83
C SER A 134 -12.10 11.45 4.27
N GLN A 135 -11.91 10.55 5.24
CA GLN A 135 -10.61 10.06 5.68
C GLN A 135 -10.70 8.58 6.09
N ALA A 136 -9.59 7.86 6.04
CA ALA A 136 -9.55 6.47 6.49
C ALA A 136 -9.32 6.38 8.01
N LEU A 137 -10.11 5.59 8.71
CA LEU A 137 -9.85 5.14 10.07
C LEU A 137 -9.39 3.68 10.04
N ILE A 138 -8.28 3.39 10.71
CA ILE A 138 -7.72 2.05 10.89
C ILE A 138 -7.58 1.84 12.40
N THR A 139 -8.15 0.76 12.95
CA THR A 139 -8.21 0.57 14.41
C THR A 139 -7.56 -0.74 14.85
N THR A 140 -7.21 -0.84 16.13
CA THR A 140 -6.87 -2.11 16.78
C THR A 140 -8.09 -2.83 17.38
N GLY A 141 -9.27 -2.22 17.27
CA GLY A 141 -10.47 -2.71 17.93
C GLY A 141 -11.24 -3.80 17.17
N PHE A 142 -12.41 -4.10 17.72
CA PHE A 142 -13.37 -5.04 17.14
C PHE A 142 -14.66 -4.32 16.75
N SER A 143 -15.04 -4.37 15.47
CA SER A 143 -16.33 -3.86 14.99
C SER A 143 -17.26 -4.97 14.49
N ASP A 144 -18.52 -4.63 14.24
CA ASP A 144 -19.51 -5.53 13.65
C ASP A 144 -19.14 -5.97 12.21
N SER A 145 -18.18 -5.28 11.59
CA SER A 145 -17.66 -5.55 10.24
C SER A 145 -16.51 -6.56 10.21
N GLY A 146 -15.96 -6.89 11.39
CA GLY A 146 -14.69 -7.58 11.58
C GLY A 146 -13.86 -6.86 12.64
N GLY A 147 -12.93 -7.54 13.28
CA GLY A 147 -11.94 -6.91 14.16
C GLY A 147 -10.56 -6.91 13.54
N SER A 148 -9.61 -6.34 14.27
CA SER A 148 -8.18 -6.57 14.13
C SER A 148 -7.85 -8.04 13.79
N VAL A 149 -6.81 -8.23 12.99
CA VAL A 149 -6.29 -9.56 12.62
C VAL A 149 -4.99 -9.83 13.35
N GLU A 150 -4.62 -11.11 13.48
CA GLU A 150 -3.34 -11.51 14.06
C GLU A 150 -2.17 -10.84 13.31
N GLU A 151 -1.10 -10.46 14.03
CA GLU A 151 0.11 -9.83 13.45
C GLU A 151 0.60 -10.54 12.19
N SER A 152 0.54 -11.86 12.16
CA SER A 152 1.04 -12.64 11.02
C SER A 152 0.22 -12.43 9.74
N ASP A 153 -1.10 -12.27 9.87
CA ASP A 153 -1.99 -12.00 8.74
C ASP A 153 -1.81 -10.55 8.24
N LEU A 154 -1.62 -9.60 9.16
CA LEU A 154 -1.31 -8.20 8.84
C LEU A 154 0.05 -8.10 8.12
N SER A 155 1.08 -8.76 8.64
CA SER A 155 2.42 -8.81 8.04
C SER A 155 2.38 -9.45 6.65
N GLU A 156 1.66 -10.56 6.47
CA GLU A 156 1.46 -11.18 5.15
C GLU A 156 0.72 -10.23 4.19
N PHE A 157 -0.35 -9.59 4.66
CA PHE A 157 -1.11 -8.62 3.87
C PHE A 157 -0.25 -7.46 3.38
N LEU A 158 0.59 -6.89 4.24
CA LEU A 158 1.50 -5.79 3.89
C LEU A 158 2.75 -6.28 3.13
N GLY A 159 2.97 -7.58 3.04
CA GLY A 159 4.17 -8.19 2.43
C GLY A 159 5.44 -7.97 3.25
N LEU A 160 5.29 -7.75 4.56
CA LEU A 160 6.38 -7.61 5.50
C LEU A 160 6.95 -8.97 5.88
N THR A 161 8.19 -8.99 6.35
CA THR A 161 8.79 -10.23 6.88
C THR A 161 8.18 -10.51 8.25
N SER A 162 7.74 -11.74 8.50
CA SER A 162 7.20 -12.15 9.81
C SER A 162 8.14 -11.74 10.97
N GLY A 163 7.57 -11.10 11.99
CA GLY A 163 8.32 -10.58 13.15
C GLY A 163 9.04 -9.25 12.90
N SER A 164 8.94 -8.64 11.72
CA SER A 164 9.53 -7.31 11.49
C SER A 164 8.82 -6.23 12.29
N LEU A 165 7.52 -6.39 12.57
CA LEU A 165 6.76 -5.43 13.39
C LEU A 165 7.21 -5.47 14.85
N ASP A 166 7.43 -6.66 15.43
CA ASP A 166 8.00 -6.79 16.79
C ASP A 166 9.32 -6.03 16.93
N THR A 167 10.19 -6.15 15.92
CA THR A 167 11.51 -5.51 15.92
C THR A 167 11.41 -4.01 15.71
N LEU A 168 10.49 -3.56 14.85
CA LEU A 168 10.28 -2.15 14.55
C LEU A 168 9.77 -1.39 15.78
N LEU A 169 8.83 -1.99 16.51
CA LEU A 169 8.02 -1.33 17.53
C LEU A 169 8.51 -1.61 18.97
N ASP A 170 9.70 -2.20 19.11
CA ASP A 170 10.31 -2.59 20.41
C ASP A 170 9.33 -3.33 21.34
N GLY A 171 8.52 -4.23 20.77
CA GLY A 171 7.40 -4.85 21.45
C GLY A 171 6.97 -6.16 20.81
N ASN A 172 5.90 -6.75 21.36
CA ASN A 172 5.26 -7.91 20.74
C ASN A 172 3.97 -7.44 20.08
N ALA A 173 4.01 -7.23 18.77
CA ALA A 173 2.82 -6.91 17.99
C ALA A 173 1.86 -8.10 18.06
N THR A 174 0.62 -7.83 18.47
CA THR A 174 -0.35 -8.87 18.81
C THR A 174 -1.39 -8.98 17.71
N GLU A 175 -2.12 -7.90 17.47
CA GLU A 175 -3.13 -7.79 16.43
C GLU A 175 -3.18 -6.35 15.90
N GLY A 176 -3.83 -6.17 14.76
CA GLY A 176 -4.00 -4.85 14.18
C GLY A 176 -4.75 -4.89 12.85
N SER A 177 -4.78 -3.73 12.21
CA SER A 177 -5.50 -3.52 10.96
C SER A 177 -4.64 -2.71 9.99
N GLY A 178 -4.99 -2.74 8.72
CA GLY A 178 -4.25 -1.98 7.73
C GLY A 178 -4.92 -1.84 6.39
N ILE A 179 -4.44 -0.85 5.63
CA ILE A 179 -4.83 -0.59 4.26
C ILE A 179 -3.58 -0.53 3.37
N LYS A 180 -3.73 -0.84 2.09
CA LYS A 180 -2.62 -0.67 1.12
C LYS A 180 -3.08 -0.40 -0.29
N GLN A 181 -2.24 0.30 -1.05
CA GLN A 181 -2.43 0.55 -2.47
C GLN A 181 -1.12 0.33 -3.24
N THR A 182 -1.26 -0.15 -4.48
CA THR A 182 -0.15 -0.24 -5.44
C THR A 182 -0.17 0.97 -6.37
N PHE A 183 0.98 1.58 -6.61
CA PHE A 183 1.13 2.73 -7.51
C PHE A 183 2.49 2.69 -8.22
N THR A 184 2.70 3.52 -9.23
CA THR A 184 4.02 3.71 -9.85
C THR A 184 4.57 5.09 -9.54
N ALA A 185 5.89 5.17 -9.35
CA ALA A 185 6.60 6.41 -9.11
C ALA A 185 7.91 6.46 -9.91
N GLN A 186 8.37 7.68 -10.19
CA GLN A 186 9.69 7.97 -10.71
C GLN A 186 10.65 8.35 -9.59
N ALA A 187 11.95 8.24 -9.87
CA ALA A 187 12.96 8.79 -8.98
C ALA A 187 12.74 10.32 -8.84
N GLY A 188 12.76 10.81 -7.61
CA GLY A 188 12.50 12.19 -7.24
C GLY A 188 11.03 12.52 -6.96
N ASP A 189 10.07 11.63 -7.24
CA ASP A 189 8.69 11.85 -6.80
C ASP A 189 8.60 11.82 -5.26
N ILE A 190 7.61 12.52 -4.70
CA ILE A 190 7.39 12.61 -3.25
C ILE A 190 6.02 12.01 -2.91
N ILE A 191 5.99 11.08 -1.96
CA ILE A 191 4.77 10.66 -1.29
C ILE A 191 4.52 11.63 -0.14
N GLU A 192 3.28 12.11 -0.02
CA GLU A 192 2.82 12.94 1.10
C GLU A 192 1.51 12.37 1.62
N PHE A 193 1.33 12.37 2.95
CA PHE A 193 0.08 12.01 3.61
C PHE A 193 0.00 12.65 4.99
N ASP A 194 -1.23 12.82 5.45
CA ASP A 194 -1.55 13.29 6.80
C ASP A 194 -2.02 12.14 7.68
N TYR A 195 -1.74 12.25 8.97
CA TYR A 195 -2.23 11.30 9.95
C TYR A 195 -2.53 11.92 11.31
N THR A 196 -3.42 11.28 12.06
CA THR A 196 -3.70 11.58 13.48
C THR A 196 -3.85 10.28 14.26
N LEU A 197 -3.16 10.17 15.41
CA LEU A 197 -3.29 9.01 16.30
C LEU A 197 -4.40 9.28 17.33
N LEU A 198 -5.28 8.30 17.51
CA LEU A 198 -6.43 8.27 18.42
C LEU A 198 -6.25 7.14 19.41
N THR A 199 -6.67 7.32 20.66
CA THR A 199 -6.58 6.24 21.65
C THR A 199 -7.60 6.35 22.79
N ASN A 200 -7.94 5.20 23.34
CA ASN A 200 -8.62 5.06 24.63
C ASN A 200 -7.67 4.68 25.77
N GLU A 201 -6.38 4.52 25.47
CA GLU A 201 -5.34 4.25 26.46
C GLU A 201 -5.10 5.47 27.36
N ALA A 202 -4.49 5.23 28.51
CA ALA A 202 -4.02 6.32 29.35
C ALA A 202 -2.70 6.86 28.80
N THR A 203 -2.68 8.10 28.30
CA THR A 203 -1.48 8.67 27.69
C THR A 203 -0.77 9.73 28.55
N PRO A 204 0.54 9.98 28.33
CA PRO A 204 1.46 9.10 27.60
C PRO A 204 1.82 7.85 28.42
N THR A 205 1.95 6.69 27.76
CA THR A 205 2.34 5.42 28.40
C THR A 205 3.39 4.67 27.58
N GLN A 206 4.34 3.99 28.24
CA GLN A 206 5.25 3.04 27.58
C GLN A 206 4.80 1.58 27.75
N THR A 207 3.72 1.34 28.48
CA THR A 207 3.19 -0.01 28.71
C THR A 207 1.97 -0.21 27.85
N PHE A 208 1.94 -1.32 27.12
CA PHE A 208 0.88 -1.66 26.16
C PHE A 208 0.75 -0.63 25.03
N ASN A 209 1.90 -0.11 24.60
CA ASN A 209 1.96 1.03 23.68
C ASN A 209 1.44 0.66 22.30
N ASP A 210 0.25 1.12 21.90
CA ASP A 210 -0.21 0.88 20.55
C ASP A 210 0.54 1.77 19.58
N SER A 211 0.97 1.20 18.44
CA SER A 211 1.84 1.88 17.50
C SER A 211 1.26 1.90 16.09
N ALA A 212 1.26 3.09 15.51
CA ALA A 212 0.93 3.30 14.11
C ALA A 212 2.20 3.39 13.25
N PHE A 213 2.10 2.84 12.04
CA PHE A 213 3.21 2.78 11.11
C PHE A 213 2.71 2.88 9.67
N PHE A 214 3.63 3.18 8.76
CA PHE A 214 3.41 2.93 7.34
C PHE A 214 4.50 2.02 6.79
N SER A 215 4.21 1.41 5.65
CA SER A 215 5.12 0.52 4.92
C SER A 215 5.25 0.96 3.48
N LEU A 216 6.45 0.81 2.94
CA LEU A 216 6.75 1.11 1.56
C LEU A 216 7.77 0.09 1.03
N GLY A 217 7.55 -0.35 -0.20
CA GLY A 217 8.52 -1.15 -0.93
C GLY A 217 8.05 -1.44 -2.33
N LYS A 218 8.94 -1.98 -3.16
CA LYS A 218 8.54 -2.41 -4.50
C LYS A 218 7.45 -3.47 -4.40
N SER A 219 6.56 -3.51 -5.38
CA SER A 219 5.50 -4.52 -5.47
C SER A 219 6.10 -5.93 -5.46
N SER A 220 5.36 -6.91 -4.92
CA SER A 220 5.80 -8.32 -4.91
C SER A 220 6.08 -8.93 -6.30
N ASP A 221 5.55 -8.33 -7.37
CA ASP A 221 5.89 -8.67 -8.76
C ASP A 221 7.30 -8.20 -9.17
N ASP A 222 7.91 -7.31 -8.40
CA ASP A 222 9.29 -6.88 -8.56
C ASP A 222 10.21 -7.78 -7.74
N SER A 223 10.86 -8.73 -8.42
CA SER A 223 11.82 -9.69 -7.85
C SER A 223 13.01 -9.08 -7.11
N SER A 224 13.17 -7.75 -7.12
CA SER A 224 14.23 -7.01 -6.41
C SER A 224 13.77 -6.35 -5.10
N GLY A 225 12.47 -6.38 -4.79
CA GLY A 225 11.86 -5.53 -3.78
C GLY A 225 11.92 -6.04 -2.35
N SER A 226 12.65 -5.34 -1.48
CA SER A 226 12.40 -5.37 -0.03
C SER A 226 11.27 -4.39 0.32
N LYS A 227 10.42 -4.77 1.27
CA LYS A 227 9.46 -3.86 1.92
C LYS A 227 9.95 -3.49 3.31
N PHE A 228 9.78 -2.23 3.66
CA PHE A 228 10.16 -1.69 4.95
C PHE A 228 8.97 -1.00 5.58
N ALA A 229 8.94 -0.97 6.90
CA ALA A 229 7.98 -0.21 7.68
C ALA A 229 8.72 0.82 8.54
N LEU A 230 8.02 1.90 8.85
CA LEU A 230 8.48 2.96 9.73
C LEU A 230 7.34 3.31 10.70
N GLU A 231 7.64 3.27 12.00
CA GLU A 231 6.74 3.77 13.04
C GLU A 231 6.61 5.29 12.92
N ILE A 232 5.38 5.79 13.06
CA ILE A 232 5.07 7.22 12.88
C ILE A 232 4.45 7.86 14.12
N ALA A 233 3.81 7.06 14.97
CA ALA A 233 3.28 7.50 16.26
C ALA A 233 2.98 6.30 17.15
N ASP A 234 2.94 6.55 18.45
CA ASP A 234 2.56 5.57 19.46
C ASP A 234 1.82 6.24 20.63
N THR A 235 1.20 5.45 21.53
CA THR A 235 0.48 5.95 22.72
C THR A 235 1.40 6.53 23.81
N SER A 236 2.71 6.52 23.58
CA SER A 236 3.72 7.18 24.40
C SER A 236 3.94 8.65 24.04
N ASP A 237 3.38 9.12 22.92
CA ASP A 237 3.51 10.51 22.47
C ASP A 237 2.99 11.52 23.53
N PRO A 238 3.82 12.43 24.04
CA PRO A 238 3.39 13.40 25.07
C PRO A 238 2.45 14.49 24.54
N THR A 239 2.12 14.50 23.25
CA THR A 239 1.24 15.49 22.60
C THR A 239 -0.23 15.09 22.57
N PHE A 240 -0.59 13.92 23.11
CA PHE A 240 -1.98 13.57 23.31
C PHE A 240 -2.72 14.60 24.16
N SER A 241 -3.98 14.81 23.79
CA SER A 241 -4.88 15.69 24.50
C SER A 241 -6.32 15.22 24.35
N ASP A 242 -7.16 15.57 25.33
CA ASP A 242 -8.61 15.39 25.25
C ASP A 242 -9.14 16.10 23.99
N LYS A 243 -9.60 15.31 23.01
CA LYS A 243 -10.31 15.80 21.83
C LYS A 243 -11.71 15.19 21.81
N SER A 244 -12.69 15.92 21.28
CA SER A 244 -14.07 15.41 21.16
C SER A 244 -14.17 14.48 19.95
N VAL A 245 -13.44 13.35 19.99
CA VAL A 245 -13.43 12.34 18.94
C VAL A 245 -14.43 11.24 19.31
N GLU A 246 -15.32 10.86 18.40
CA GLU A 246 -16.26 9.77 18.65
C GLU A 246 -15.50 8.45 18.83
N GLY A 247 -15.77 7.75 19.95
CA GLY A 247 -15.14 6.47 20.24
C GLY A 247 -13.74 6.52 20.87
N TYR A 248 -13.13 7.70 21.01
CA TYR A 248 -11.77 7.85 21.55
C TYR A 248 -11.69 8.91 22.66
N LEU A 249 -10.81 8.69 23.64
CA LEU A 249 -10.62 9.63 24.77
C LEU A 249 -9.66 10.76 24.40
N GLU A 250 -8.56 10.42 23.74
CA GLU A 250 -7.47 11.34 23.43
C GLU A 250 -7.02 11.19 21.98
N ALA A 251 -6.47 12.26 21.43
CA ALA A 251 -5.85 12.25 20.11
C ALA A 251 -4.66 13.23 20.03
N THR A 252 -3.72 12.92 19.13
CA THR A 252 -2.62 13.84 18.79
C THR A 252 -3.10 14.94 17.84
N ASP A 253 -2.23 15.92 17.57
CA ASP A 253 -2.43 16.83 16.44
C ASP A 253 -2.13 16.13 15.11
N THR A 254 -2.82 16.54 14.05
CA THR A 254 -2.58 16.03 12.70
C THR A 254 -1.17 16.41 12.25
N LYS A 255 -0.43 15.42 11.75
CA LYS A 255 0.95 15.55 11.27
C LYS A 255 1.01 15.10 9.81
N THR A 256 1.93 15.70 9.06
CA THR A 256 2.21 15.34 7.66
C THR A 256 3.55 14.62 7.58
N ILE A 257 3.64 13.58 6.74
CA ILE A 257 4.91 12.94 6.38
C ILE A 257 5.16 13.08 4.89
N LYS A 258 6.41 13.40 4.52
CA LYS A 258 6.89 13.48 3.14
C LYS A 258 8.06 12.53 2.90
N VAL A 259 7.93 11.66 1.89
CA VAL A 259 8.94 10.64 1.54
C VAL A 259 9.36 10.79 0.08
N ALA A 260 10.64 11.07 -0.16
CA ALA A 260 11.21 11.10 -1.51
C ALA A 260 11.54 9.68 -2.03
N ILE A 261 11.19 9.40 -3.28
CA ILE A 261 11.48 8.13 -3.94
C ILE A 261 12.82 8.20 -4.66
N SER A 262 13.77 7.31 -4.33
CA SER A 262 15.11 7.34 -4.94
C SER A 262 15.18 6.67 -6.31
N GLU A 263 14.22 5.78 -6.62
CA GLU A 263 14.28 4.94 -7.82
C GLU A 263 12.90 4.80 -8.47
N ALA A 264 12.84 4.79 -9.80
CA ALA A 264 11.57 4.54 -10.47
C ALA A 264 11.10 3.10 -10.28
N GLY A 265 9.79 2.87 -10.17
CA GLY A 265 9.20 1.52 -10.17
C GLY A 265 7.77 1.46 -9.69
N THR A 266 7.28 0.25 -9.52
CA THR A 266 5.96 -0.04 -8.94
C THR A 266 6.12 -0.32 -7.45
N TYR A 267 5.38 0.41 -6.64
CA TYR A 267 5.44 0.39 -5.18
C TYR A 267 4.11 -0.09 -4.59
N GLU A 268 4.18 -0.68 -3.40
CA GLU A 268 3.04 -0.82 -2.50
C GLU A 268 3.28 0.09 -1.29
N LEU A 269 2.34 1.00 -1.05
CA LEU A 269 2.25 1.83 0.15
C LEU A 269 1.15 1.24 1.03
N GLY A 270 1.46 1.00 2.31
CA GLY A 270 0.49 0.53 3.28
C GLY A 270 0.54 1.33 4.58
N PHE A 271 -0.57 1.40 5.28
CA PHE A 271 -0.71 2.02 6.59
C PHE A 271 -1.29 0.99 7.56
N GLY A 272 -0.88 1.04 8.82
CA GLY A 272 -1.39 0.15 9.84
C GLY A 272 -1.22 0.69 11.25
N ILE A 273 -1.97 0.08 12.16
CA ILE A 273 -1.84 0.26 13.61
C ILE A 273 -1.91 -1.13 14.25
N VAL A 274 -1.13 -1.34 15.31
CA VAL A 274 -1.09 -2.61 16.05
C VAL A 274 -1.10 -2.39 17.55
N ASP A 275 -1.74 -3.31 18.26
CA ASP A 275 -1.57 -3.41 19.70
C ASP A 275 -0.23 -4.05 20.03
N LEU A 276 0.47 -3.49 21.02
CA LEU A 276 1.66 -4.12 21.59
C LEU A 276 1.34 -4.77 22.94
N SER A 277 1.61 -6.08 23.04
CA SER A 277 1.53 -6.89 24.27
C SER A 277 0.15 -7.16 24.88
N ASP A 278 -0.89 -6.36 24.60
CA ASP A 278 -2.28 -6.71 24.90
C ASP A 278 -3.23 -6.40 23.73
N SER A 279 -4.55 -6.43 23.96
CA SER A 279 -5.60 -6.24 22.95
C SER A 279 -6.91 -5.75 23.61
N ILE A 280 -6.80 -5.02 24.73
CA ILE A 280 -7.94 -4.73 25.62
C ILE A 280 -8.50 -3.33 25.37
N VAL A 281 -7.64 -2.37 25.03
CA VAL A 281 -7.99 -0.96 24.88
C VAL A 281 -7.67 -0.54 23.47
N ASP A 282 -8.66 -0.01 22.76
CA ASP A 282 -8.54 0.23 21.34
C ASP A 282 -7.85 1.59 21.06
N SER A 283 -6.97 1.57 20.06
CA SER A 283 -6.41 2.74 19.42
C SER A 283 -6.78 2.79 17.94
N GLY A 284 -6.54 3.93 17.30
CA GLY A 284 -6.80 4.09 15.88
C GLY A 284 -5.93 5.15 15.24
N ILE A 285 -5.72 5.05 13.93
CA ILE A 285 -5.07 6.08 13.13
C ILE A 285 -6.03 6.57 12.06
N LEU A 286 -6.19 7.88 11.99
CA LEU A 286 -6.77 8.56 10.84
C LEU A 286 -5.67 8.81 9.81
N VAL A 287 -5.94 8.51 8.54
CA VAL A 287 -5.06 8.77 7.40
C VAL A 287 -5.82 9.53 6.34
N ASP A 288 -5.23 10.60 5.80
CA ASP A 288 -5.83 11.44 4.75
C ASP A 288 -4.77 12.06 3.83
N ASP A 289 -5.22 12.71 2.74
CA ASP A 289 -4.42 13.46 1.75
C ASP A 289 -3.24 12.64 1.19
N VAL A 290 -3.46 11.36 0.91
CA VAL A 290 -2.40 10.46 0.42
C VAL A 290 -2.12 10.74 -1.06
N LYS A 291 -1.01 11.40 -1.36
CA LYS A 291 -0.69 11.85 -2.73
C LYS A 291 0.73 11.55 -3.17
N LEU A 292 0.88 11.42 -4.48
CA LEU A 292 2.17 11.37 -5.16
C LEU A 292 2.38 12.70 -5.91
N ILE A 293 3.35 13.47 -5.44
CA ILE A 293 3.75 14.72 -6.06
C ILE A 293 4.88 14.42 -7.04
N SER A 294 4.57 14.51 -8.34
CA SER A 294 5.62 14.33 -9.36
C SER A 294 6.46 15.58 -9.51
N THR A 295 7.78 15.42 -9.41
CA THR A 295 8.75 16.52 -9.51
C THR A 295 9.24 16.75 -10.94
N GLY A 296 8.79 15.92 -11.89
CA GLY A 296 9.08 16.08 -13.32
C GLY A 296 10.51 15.72 -13.73
N VAL A 297 11.37 15.27 -12.80
CA VAL A 297 12.69 14.71 -13.09
C VAL A 297 12.54 13.25 -13.54
N GLY A 298 12.09 13.06 -14.78
CA GLY A 298 12.11 11.73 -15.39
C GLY A 298 13.55 11.21 -15.61
N PRO A 299 13.76 9.88 -15.75
CA PRO A 299 15.06 9.27 -16.02
C PRO A 299 15.69 9.67 -17.38
N PHE A 300 15.05 10.55 -18.15
CA PHE A 300 15.49 11.02 -19.46
C PHE A 300 15.35 12.54 -19.62
N SER A 301 15.95 13.33 -18.74
CA SER A 301 16.42 14.64 -19.19
C SER A 301 17.75 14.41 -19.92
N PRO A 302 17.84 14.55 -21.26
CA PRO A 302 19.14 14.54 -21.92
C PRO A 302 19.95 15.67 -21.29
N SER A 303 21.08 15.30 -20.68
CA SER A 303 22.07 16.23 -20.20
C SER A 303 22.47 17.13 -21.37
N VAL A 304 21.93 18.34 -21.40
CA VAL A 304 22.53 19.42 -22.17
C VAL A 304 23.84 19.72 -21.45
N GLU A 305 24.92 19.12 -21.91
CA GLU A 305 26.28 19.54 -21.54
C GLU A 305 26.39 21.04 -21.80
N GLY A 306 26.40 21.83 -20.72
CA GLY A 306 26.66 23.25 -20.81
C GLY A 306 25.67 24.19 -20.11
N THR A 307 25.04 23.80 -19.01
CA THR A 307 24.60 24.77 -18.00
C THR A 307 24.47 24.07 -16.65
N GLN A 308 25.43 24.31 -15.76
CA GLN A 308 25.21 24.06 -14.34
C GLN A 308 24.14 25.06 -13.88
N THR A 309 22.90 24.61 -13.86
CA THR A 309 21.84 25.25 -13.09
C THR A 309 21.55 24.32 -11.94
N GLU A 310 21.92 24.78 -10.75
CA GLU A 310 21.64 24.15 -9.48
C GLU A 310 20.19 23.69 -9.42
N THR A 311 19.97 22.38 -9.50
CA THR A 311 18.67 21.74 -9.22
C THR A 311 18.79 20.63 -8.18
N ASP A 312 19.99 20.41 -7.64
CA ASP A 312 20.26 19.35 -6.66
C ASP A 312 19.99 19.77 -5.20
N GLY A 313 19.59 21.03 -4.96
CA GLY A 313 19.51 21.62 -3.61
C GLY A 313 18.13 22.07 -3.14
N ALA A 314 17.08 21.96 -3.96
CA ALA A 314 15.77 22.55 -3.64
C ALA A 314 14.70 21.52 -3.25
N ILE A 315 14.91 20.22 -3.52
CA ILE A 315 13.95 19.17 -3.15
C ILE A 315 14.26 18.60 -1.75
N THR A 316 15.48 18.80 -1.23
CA THR A 316 15.96 18.09 -0.04
C THR A 316 15.55 18.71 1.31
N SER A 317 15.08 19.97 1.36
CA SER A 317 14.80 20.65 2.63
C SER A 317 13.36 20.50 3.13
N ASP A 318 12.47 19.90 2.34
CA ASP A 318 11.04 19.78 2.63
C ASP A 318 10.55 18.33 2.53
N VAL A 319 11.46 17.36 2.75
CA VAL A 319 11.13 15.93 2.86
C VAL A 319 11.64 15.42 4.20
N ASP A 320 10.89 14.51 4.82
CA ASP A 320 11.27 13.92 6.11
C ASP A 320 12.22 12.74 5.89
N PHE A 321 11.90 11.90 4.90
CA PHE A 321 12.61 10.68 4.57
C PHE A 321 12.91 10.58 3.08
N THR A 322 13.96 9.82 2.77
CA THR A 322 14.26 9.30 1.44
C THR A 322 14.12 7.79 1.48
N PHE A 323 13.37 7.21 0.54
CA PHE A 323 13.21 5.77 0.38
C PHE A 323 14.05 5.25 -0.77
N GLY A 324 14.91 4.26 -0.50
CA GLY A 324 15.76 3.60 -1.49
C GLY A 324 15.88 2.10 -1.24
N ASN A 325 16.88 1.46 -1.84
CA ASN A 325 17.06 0.00 -1.75
C ASN A 325 17.31 -0.53 -0.32
N ASN A 326 17.76 0.34 0.58
CA ASN A 326 18.04 -0.01 1.97
C ASN A 326 16.90 0.40 2.92
N GLY A 327 15.76 0.85 2.40
CA GLY A 327 14.63 1.35 3.19
C GLY A 327 14.66 2.86 3.37
N PHE A 328 14.23 3.33 4.53
CA PHE A 328 14.09 4.74 4.87
C PHE A 328 15.39 5.31 5.44
N GLU A 329 15.82 6.46 4.91
CA GLU A 329 16.89 7.27 5.46
C GLU A 329 16.35 8.68 5.75
N PRO A 330 16.64 9.27 6.92
CA PRO A 330 16.27 10.66 7.19
C PRO A 330 16.87 11.60 6.14
N ALA A 331 16.07 12.56 5.67
CA ALA A 331 16.56 13.53 4.71
C ALA A 331 17.70 14.38 5.28
N SER A 332 18.69 14.71 4.45
CA SER A 332 19.82 15.52 4.87
C SER A 332 19.37 16.92 5.30
N GLY A 333 19.38 17.19 6.61
CA GLY A 333 18.97 18.47 7.17
C GLY A 333 17.55 18.50 7.75
N SER A 334 16.79 17.40 7.70
CA SER A 334 15.58 17.29 8.51
C SER A 334 15.99 17.19 9.99
N SER A 335 15.44 18.06 10.82
CA SER A 335 15.46 17.84 12.26
C SER A 335 14.48 16.71 12.52
N ASN A 336 15.00 15.52 12.85
CA ASN A 336 14.22 14.36 13.25
C ASN A 336 13.00 14.79 14.09
N PRO A 337 11.74 14.61 13.64
CA PRO A 337 10.62 14.70 14.55
C PRO A 337 10.80 13.51 15.50
N ALA A 338 11.05 13.84 16.77
CA ALA A 338 11.35 12.94 17.88
C ALA A 338 11.01 11.45 17.64
N GLN A 339 12.05 10.62 17.61
CA GLN A 339 11.99 9.29 18.24
C GLN A 339 11.98 9.47 19.76
#